data_AF-A0AA47N9S4-F1
#
_entry.id   AF-A0AA47N9S4-F1
#
_cell.length_a   1.000
_cell.length_b   1.000
_cell.length_c   1.000
_cell.angle_alpha   90.00
_cell.angle_beta   90.00
_cell.angle_gamma   90.00
#
_symmetry.space_group_name_H-M   'P 1'
#
loop_
_entity.id
_entity.type
_entity.pdbx_description
1 polymer ?
#
loop_
_entity_poly.entity_id
_entity_poly.type
_entity_poly.pdbx_seq_one_letter_code
_entity_poly.pdbx_strand_id
1 'polypeptide(L)'
;MAVPEADFQAVQQKRRRISRRDDDGGLDSVFEKIEEVVLAAQGLSEVTTAIQGLSDLINRNKTTTLVLTEQQTMTVKAAFTCLVCKGFMQDPVFATCCQSLVGCRSCTTLWPQESSLCLKCRADDFSVNIHSYWLC
;
A
#
# COMPACT_ATOMS: atom_id res chain seq x y z
N MET A 1 -17.42 77.75 -31.64
CA MET A 1 -16.86 77.34 -32.95
C MET A 1 -17.51 76.03 -33.34
N ALA A 2 -18.29 76.00 -34.43
CA ALA A 2 -18.90 74.79 -34.95
C ALA A 2 -17.92 74.10 -35.91
N VAL A 3 -17.78 72.77 -35.80
CA VAL A 3 -16.88 71.97 -36.64
C VAL A 3 -17.51 71.80 -38.04
N PRO A 4 -16.75 71.95 -39.14
CA PRO A 4 -17.29 71.82 -40.50
C PRO A 4 -17.81 70.41 -40.79
N GLU A 5 -18.99 70.28 -41.39
CA GLU A 5 -19.69 69.00 -41.64
C GLU A 5 -18.92 68.00 -42.53
N ALA A 6 -17.95 68.47 -43.31
CA ALA A 6 -17.08 67.62 -44.12
C ALA A 6 -16.20 66.69 -43.26
N ASP A 7 -15.76 67.13 -42.08
CA ASP A 7 -14.90 66.36 -41.19
C ASP A 7 -15.68 65.26 -40.46
N PHE A 8 -16.98 65.47 -40.23
CA PHE A 8 -17.85 64.49 -39.57
C PHE A 8 -18.09 63.25 -40.44
N GLN A 9 -18.24 63.42 -41.76
CA GLN A 9 -18.46 62.30 -42.68
C GLN A 9 -17.19 61.45 -42.87
N ALA A 10 -16.01 62.07 -42.87
CA ALA A 10 -14.73 61.36 -42.95
C ALA A 10 -14.47 60.47 -41.72
N VAL A 11 -14.88 60.91 -40.53
CA VAL A 11 -14.77 60.13 -39.28
C VAL A 11 -15.76 58.95 -39.27
N GLN A 12 -16.99 59.14 -39.76
CA GLN A 12 -17.96 58.04 -39.85
C GLN A 12 -17.57 56.96 -40.85
N GLN A 13 -17.01 57.34 -42.01
CA GLN A 13 -16.54 56.37 -43.01
C GLN A 13 -15.33 55.56 -42.53
N LYS A 14 -14.44 56.16 -41.72
CA LYS A 14 -13.32 55.44 -41.07
C LYS A 14 -13.80 54.47 -40.00
N ARG A 15 -14.80 54.84 -39.19
CA ARG A 15 -15.37 53.94 -38.16
C ARG A 15 -16.06 52.70 -38.77
N ARG A 16 -16.74 52.83 -39.90
CA ARG A 16 -17.41 51.69 -40.56
C ARG A 16 -16.44 50.65 -41.14
N ARG A 17 -15.19 51.01 -41.45
CA ARG A 17 -14.20 50.07 -42.05
C ARG A 17 -13.39 49.26 -41.03
N ILE A 18 -13.36 49.66 -39.76
CA ILE A 18 -12.57 48.97 -38.72
C ILE A 18 -13.37 47.87 -38.01
N SER A 19 -14.70 47.79 -38.23
CA SER A 19 -15.59 46.80 -37.61
C SER A 19 -15.50 45.37 -38.18
N ARG A 20 -14.52 45.05 -39.04
CA ARG A 20 -14.36 43.71 -39.62
C ARG A 20 -12.89 43.30 -39.54
N ARG A 21 -12.49 42.73 -38.40
CA ARG A 21 -11.44 41.73 -38.27
C ARG A 21 -11.44 41.19 -36.84
N ASP A 22 -12.10 40.03 -36.71
CA ASP A 22 -11.68 38.85 -35.95
C ASP A 22 -11.09 39.09 -34.55
N ASP A 23 -11.93 39.01 -33.52
CA ASP A 23 -11.45 38.80 -32.14
C ASP A 23 -12.46 38.01 -31.26
N ASP A 24 -13.29 37.17 -31.89
CA ASP A 24 -14.39 36.46 -31.21
C ASP A 24 -14.03 35.02 -30.75
N GLY A 25 -12.81 34.54 -31.05
CA GLY A 25 -12.36 33.18 -30.70
C GLY A 25 -11.31 33.09 -29.60
N GLY A 26 -10.72 34.23 -29.19
CA GLY A 26 -9.61 34.24 -28.23
C GLY A 26 -10.07 34.00 -26.79
N LEU A 27 -11.13 34.71 -26.37
CA LEU A 27 -11.63 34.67 -25.00
C LEU A 27 -12.25 33.30 -24.66
N ASP A 28 -13.00 32.72 -25.59
CA ASP A 28 -13.66 31.42 -25.43
C ASP A 28 -12.63 30.30 -25.27
N SER A 29 -11.55 30.32 -26.08
CA SER A 29 -10.42 29.38 -25.96
C SER A 29 -9.66 29.48 -24.63
N VAL A 30 -9.68 30.67 -23.99
CA VAL A 30 -9.07 30.90 -22.69
C VAL A 30 -9.96 30.34 -21.58
N PHE A 31 -11.28 30.47 -21.70
CA PHE A 31 -12.23 29.87 -20.77
C PHE A 31 -12.19 28.34 -20.82
N GLU A 32 -12.13 27.73 -22.00
CA GLU A 32 -11.97 26.28 -22.16
C GLU A 32 -10.70 25.76 -21.46
N LYS A 33 -9.57 26.46 -21.64
CA LYS A 33 -8.30 26.10 -20.99
C LYS A 33 -8.34 26.27 -19.47
N ILE A 34 -9.05 27.28 -18.97
CA ILE A 34 -9.22 27.46 -17.52
C ILE A 34 -10.06 26.32 -16.94
N GLU A 35 -11.13 25.92 -17.63
CA GLU A 35 -11.97 24.79 -17.21
C GLU A 35 -11.18 23.47 -17.19
N GLU A 36 -10.35 23.22 -18.21
CA GLU A 36 -9.47 22.05 -18.26
C GLU A 36 -8.48 22.01 -17.08
N VAL A 37 -7.88 23.15 -16.74
CA VAL A 37 -6.96 23.28 -15.59
C VAL A 37 -7.70 23.09 -14.27
N VAL A 38 -8.93 23.59 -14.14
CA VAL A 38 -9.76 23.40 -12.94
C VAL A 38 -10.08 21.93 -12.72
N LEU A 39 -10.48 21.21 -13.78
CA LEU A 39 -10.75 19.77 -13.72
C LEU A 39 -9.50 18.96 -13.35
N ALA A 40 -8.36 19.29 -13.95
CA ALA A 40 -7.09 18.64 -13.61
C ALA A 40 -6.68 18.92 -12.14
N ALA A 41 -6.87 20.15 -11.66
CA ALA A 41 -6.57 20.53 -10.28
C ALA A 41 -7.49 19.83 -9.26
N GLN A 42 -8.77 19.63 -9.59
CA GLN A 42 -9.71 18.86 -8.78
C GLN A 42 -9.27 17.39 -8.68
N GLY A 43 -8.92 16.76 -9.81
CA GLY A 43 -8.39 15.39 -9.80
C GLY A 43 -7.12 15.24 -8.96
N LEU A 44 -6.23 16.24 -8.98
CA LEU A 44 -5.02 16.26 -8.14
C LEU A 44 -5.35 16.39 -6.65
N SER A 45 -6.35 17.20 -6.29
CA SER A 45 -6.83 17.33 -4.90
C SER A 45 -7.40 16.00 -4.38
N GLU A 46 -8.16 15.29 -5.21
CA GLU A 46 -8.71 13.97 -4.87
C GLU A 46 -7.60 12.93 -4.67
N VAL A 47 -6.62 12.88 -5.59
CA VAL A 47 -5.45 12.00 -5.48
C VAL A 47 -4.64 12.31 -4.23
N THR A 48 -4.42 13.58 -3.92
CA THR A 48 -3.70 14.00 -2.72
C THR A 48 -4.43 13.56 -1.45
N THR A 49 -5.76 13.68 -1.42
CA THR A 49 -6.60 13.22 -0.31
C THR A 49 -6.53 11.70 -0.13
N ALA A 50 -6.55 10.94 -1.23
CA ALA A 50 -6.41 9.49 -1.19
C ALA A 50 -5.03 9.05 -0.66
N ILE A 51 -3.96 9.69 -1.12
CA ILE A 51 -2.59 9.43 -0.64
C ILE A 51 -2.45 9.75 0.85
N GLN A 52 -3.08 10.84 1.31
CA GLN A 52 -3.10 11.21 2.73
C GLN A 52 -3.83 10.14 3.56
N GLY A 53 -5.01 9.68 3.10
CA GLY A 53 -5.77 8.62 3.76
C GLY A 53 -5.02 7.28 3.83
N LEU A 54 -4.31 6.92 2.75
CA LEU A 54 -3.44 5.73 2.73
C LEU A 54 -2.26 5.89 3.71
N SER A 55 -1.64 7.07 3.75
CA SER A 55 -0.54 7.36 4.68
C SER A 55 -1.00 7.28 6.14
N ASP A 56 -2.21 7.77 6.44
CA ASP A 56 -2.81 7.69 7.77
C ASP A 56 -3.15 6.24 8.16
N LEU A 57 -3.67 5.43 7.23
CA LEU A 57 -3.93 4.00 7.45
C LEU A 57 -2.64 3.23 7.75
N ILE A 58 -1.56 3.52 7.01
CA ILE A 58 -0.25 2.94 7.26
C ILE A 58 0.27 3.39 8.64
N ASN A 59 0.19 4.67 8.96
CA ASN A 59 0.66 5.21 10.24
C ASN A 59 -0.13 4.66 11.44
N ARG A 60 -1.45 4.50 11.33
CA ARG A 60 -2.29 3.85 12.35
C ARG A 60 -1.91 2.38 12.55
N ASN A 61 -1.55 1.68 11.48
CA ASN A 61 -1.17 0.27 11.54
C ASN A 61 0.28 0.00 11.94
N LYS A 62 1.17 1.01 11.90
CA LYS A 62 2.58 0.86 12.36
C LYS A 62 2.67 0.43 13.82
N THR A 63 1.67 0.75 14.63
CA THR A 63 1.62 0.47 16.06
C THR A 63 0.34 -0.25 16.45
N THR A 64 -0.21 -1.12 15.60
CA THR A 64 -1.28 -2.03 16.02
C THR A 64 -0.66 -3.05 16.99
N THR A 65 -0.49 -2.64 18.25
CA THR A 65 -0.13 -3.51 19.34
C THR A 65 -1.32 -4.44 19.55
N LEU A 66 -1.22 -5.66 18.99
CA LEU A 66 -2.16 -6.71 19.30
C LEU A 66 -1.98 -7.08 20.77
N VAL A 67 -2.85 -6.57 21.63
CA VAL A 67 -2.91 -6.97 23.03
C VAL A 67 -3.57 -8.35 23.07
N LEU A 68 -2.73 -9.38 23.10
CA LEU A 68 -3.18 -10.75 23.33
C LEU A 68 -3.63 -10.89 24.78
N THR A 69 -4.74 -11.60 25.01
CA THR A 69 -5.08 -12.04 26.36
C THR A 69 -3.98 -12.95 26.91
N GLU A 70 -3.94 -13.14 28.23
CA GLU A 70 -2.99 -14.06 28.84
C GLU A 70 -3.11 -15.47 28.25
N GLN A 71 -4.35 -15.95 28.03
CA GLN A 71 -4.61 -17.24 27.41
C GLN A 71 -4.10 -17.33 25.97
N GLN A 72 -4.30 -16.28 25.16
CA GLN A 72 -3.78 -16.24 23.80
C GLN A 72 -2.25 -16.21 23.80
N THR A 73 -1.64 -15.45 24.70
CA THR A 73 -0.18 -15.39 24.88
C THR A 73 0.39 -16.76 25.24
N MET A 74 -0.26 -17.49 26.16
CA MET A 74 0.15 -18.85 26.52
C MET A 74 0.04 -19.81 25.33
N THR A 75 -1.05 -19.75 24.57
CA THR A 75 -1.23 -20.57 23.36
C THR A 75 -0.15 -20.31 22.32
N VAL A 76 0.16 -19.04 22.05
CA VAL A 76 1.23 -18.66 21.13
C VAL A 76 2.58 -19.18 21.63
N LYS A 77 2.92 -18.93 22.91
CA LYS A 77 4.17 -19.43 23.49
C LYS A 77 4.28 -20.96 23.40
N ALA A 78 3.20 -21.68 23.69
CA ALA A 78 3.16 -23.14 23.60
C ALA A 78 3.42 -23.63 22.17
N ALA A 79 2.91 -22.94 21.15
CA ALA A 79 3.13 -23.29 19.75
C ALA A 79 4.60 -23.17 19.31
N PHE A 80 5.38 -22.29 19.94
CA PHE A 80 6.80 -22.06 19.66
C PHE A 80 7.75 -22.65 20.72
N THR A 81 7.24 -23.55 21.56
CA THR A 81 8.04 -24.25 22.58
C THR A 81 8.55 -25.58 22.03
N CYS A 82 9.86 -25.82 22.12
CA CYS A 82 10.49 -27.06 21.70
C CYS A 82 9.98 -28.25 22.52
N LEU A 83 9.59 -29.34 21.86
CA LEU A 83 9.11 -30.54 22.55
C LEU A 83 10.20 -31.28 23.33
N VAL A 84 11.48 -31.06 22.98
CA VAL A 84 12.65 -31.67 23.62
C VAL A 84 13.14 -30.82 24.80
N CYS A 85 13.66 -29.62 24.54
CA CYS A 85 14.26 -28.79 25.60
C CYS A 85 13.27 -27.96 26.42
N LYS A 86 11.98 -27.94 26.03
CA LYS A 86 10.90 -27.15 26.67
C LYS A 86 11.14 -25.63 26.70
N GLY A 87 12.14 -25.14 25.98
CA GLY A 87 12.38 -23.70 25.77
C GLY A 87 11.82 -23.20 24.44
N PHE A 88 11.95 -21.91 24.16
CA PHE A 88 11.63 -21.34 22.85
C PHE A 88 12.48 -21.98 21.75
N MET A 89 11.86 -22.26 20.60
CA MET A 89 12.55 -22.89 19.49
C MET A 89 13.59 -21.94 18.88
N GLN A 90 14.86 -22.31 18.98
CA GLN A 90 15.94 -21.77 18.14
C GLN A 90 16.02 -22.60 16.85
N ASP A 91 15.99 -21.94 15.70
CA ASP A 91 15.91 -22.58 14.38
C ASP A 91 14.79 -23.64 14.32
N PRO A 92 13.52 -23.20 14.34
CA PRO A 92 12.39 -24.12 14.44
C PRO A 92 12.36 -25.08 13.26
N VAL A 93 12.12 -26.36 13.57
CA VAL A 93 11.98 -27.43 12.57
C VAL A 93 10.52 -27.79 12.42
N PHE A 94 10.08 -27.84 11.17
CA PHE A 94 8.74 -28.25 10.78
C PHE A 94 8.72 -29.73 10.42
N ALA A 95 7.75 -30.47 10.96
CA ALA A 95 7.52 -31.86 10.61
C ALA A 95 6.30 -31.99 9.69
N THR A 96 6.49 -32.56 8.51
CA THR A 96 5.42 -32.79 7.50
C THR A 96 4.40 -33.81 7.96
N CYS A 97 4.83 -34.82 8.73
CA CYS A 97 3.97 -35.89 9.24
C CYS A 97 2.82 -35.40 10.15
N CYS A 98 2.96 -34.25 10.78
CA CYS A 98 1.92 -33.63 11.63
C CYS A 98 1.69 -32.15 11.31
N GLN A 99 2.25 -31.68 10.19
CA GLN A 99 2.18 -30.31 9.71
C GLN A 99 2.42 -29.27 10.82
N SER A 100 3.45 -29.46 11.63
CA SER A 100 3.68 -28.56 12.75
C SER A 100 5.14 -28.42 13.16
N LEU A 101 5.43 -27.32 13.87
CA LEU A 101 6.72 -27.11 14.49
C LEU A 101 6.90 -28.08 15.66
N VAL A 102 8.05 -28.75 15.69
CA VAL A 102 8.33 -29.84 16.64
C VAL A 102 9.47 -29.52 17.60
N GLY A 103 10.42 -28.66 17.22
CA GLY A 103 11.51 -28.29 18.10
C GLY A 103 12.63 -27.52 17.43
N CYS A 104 13.68 -27.26 18.21
CA CYS A 104 14.92 -26.65 17.72
C CYS A 104 15.65 -27.61 16.79
N ARG A 105 16.38 -27.08 15.80
CA ARG A 105 17.25 -27.87 14.91
C ARG A 105 18.16 -28.82 15.69
N SER A 106 18.94 -28.29 16.62
CA SER A 106 19.90 -29.06 17.44
C SER A 106 19.25 -30.22 18.21
N CYS A 107 18.04 -30.00 18.74
CA CYS A 107 17.27 -31.03 19.43
C CYS A 107 16.77 -32.10 18.46
N THR A 108 16.20 -31.69 17.33
CA THR A 108 15.64 -32.61 16.34
C THR A 108 16.68 -33.37 15.53
N THR A 109 17.94 -32.92 15.48
CA THR A 109 19.03 -33.65 14.83
C THR A 109 19.60 -34.78 15.68
N LEU A 110 19.53 -34.63 17.01
CA LEU A 110 19.98 -35.68 17.95
C LEU A 110 18.90 -36.75 18.13
N TRP A 111 17.63 -36.35 18.07
CA TRP A 111 16.50 -37.24 18.33
C TRP A 111 16.45 -38.52 17.45
N PRO A 112 16.68 -38.48 16.12
CA PRO A 112 16.71 -39.67 15.27
C PRO A 112 17.75 -40.74 15.67
N GLN A 113 18.76 -40.37 16.47
CA GLN A 113 19.74 -41.32 16.98
C GLN A 113 19.15 -42.22 18.09
N GLU A 114 18.14 -41.72 18.80
CA GLU A 114 17.48 -42.42 19.91
C GLU A 114 16.11 -43.00 19.50
N SER A 115 15.41 -42.35 18.57
CA SER A 115 14.09 -42.76 18.11
C SER A 115 13.80 -42.27 16.69
N SER A 116 13.29 -43.17 15.84
CA SER A 116 12.81 -42.83 14.50
C SER A 116 11.41 -42.19 14.48
N LEU A 117 10.76 -42.08 15.64
CA LEU A 117 9.38 -41.61 15.75
C LEU A 117 9.30 -40.09 15.88
N CYS A 118 8.24 -39.51 15.33
CA CYS A 118 7.97 -38.09 15.46
C CYS A 118 7.74 -37.69 16.92
N LEU A 119 8.40 -36.59 17.35
CA LEU A 119 8.28 -35.98 18.68
C LEU A 119 6.85 -35.61 19.09
N LYS A 120 5.95 -35.41 18.11
CA LYS A 120 4.58 -34.96 18.34
C LYS A 120 3.54 -36.04 18.07
N CYS A 121 3.50 -36.56 16.85
CA CYS A 121 2.47 -37.52 16.43
C CYS A 121 2.92 -38.99 16.47
N ARG A 122 4.21 -39.24 16.77
CA ARG A 122 4.81 -40.59 16.76
C ARG A 122 4.70 -41.33 15.42
N ALA A 123 4.48 -40.61 14.31
CA ALA A 123 4.63 -41.19 12.98
C ALA A 123 6.07 -41.65 12.75
N ASP A 124 6.23 -42.70 11.94
CA ASP A 124 7.52 -43.23 11.52
C ASP A 124 8.27 -42.27 10.60
N ASP A 125 9.52 -42.61 10.28
CA ASP A 125 10.40 -41.87 9.35
C ASP A 125 10.53 -40.38 9.69
N PHE A 126 10.67 -40.03 10.97
CA PHE A 126 10.76 -38.64 11.39
C PHE A 126 11.92 -37.88 10.72
N SER A 127 13.06 -38.54 10.49
CA SER A 127 14.25 -37.94 9.85
C SER A 127 14.00 -37.44 8.42
N VAL A 128 13.09 -38.07 7.68
CA VAL A 128 12.74 -37.69 6.29
C VAL A 128 11.66 -36.61 6.28
N ASN A 129 10.85 -36.57 7.33
CA ASN A 129 9.70 -35.68 7.45
C ASN A 129 10.03 -34.31 8.08
N ILE A 130 11.30 -34.03 8.40
CA ILE A 130 11.71 -32.77 8.99
C ILE A 130 12.31 -31.82 7.97
N HIS A 131 11.83 -30.58 7.99
CA HIS A 131 12.35 -29.50 7.16
C HIS A 131 12.64 -28.28 8.02
N SER A 132 13.79 -27.67 7.78
CA SER A 132 14.08 -26.34 8.30
C SER A 132 13.79 -25.31 7.23
N TYR A 133 12.67 -24.60 7.39
CA TYR A 133 12.35 -23.45 6.55
C TYR A 133 12.70 -22.18 7.34
N TRP A 134 13.57 -21.37 6.77
CA TRP A 134 13.75 -20.00 7.21
C TRP A 134 12.72 -19.13 6.48
N LEU A 135 11.90 -18.42 7.25
CA LEU A 135 11.19 -17.25 6.77
C LEU A 135 12.21 -16.10 6.66
N CYS A 136 12.16 -15.41 5.53
CA CYS A 136 13.04 -14.33 5.05
C CYS A 136 13.57 -13.38 6.14
#